data_AF-A0AA88KTS5-F1
#
_entry.id   AF-A0AA88KTS5-F1
#
_cell.length_a   1.000
_cell.length_b   1.000
_cell.length_c   1.000
_cell.angle_alpha   90.00
_cell.angle_beta   90.00
_cell.angle_gamma   90.00
#
_symmetry.space_group_name_H-M   'P 1'
#
loop_
_entity.id
_entity.type
_entity.pdbx_description
1 polymer ?
#
loop_
_entity_poly.entity_id
_entity_poly.type
_entity_poly.pdbx_seq_one_letter_code
_entity_poly.pdbx_strand_id
1 'polypeptide(L)'
;MSKLCQIIHNILISIFLLQHRFSCFFISIKFTVYHIYRLFLASISSDYTTLSGSKRLGILNKELKVCKKTPVHVGLIICEDSISFYDLNNIIFWLKALGIQFVSVHAPLMEEWQGEVQIEETCSRNDIKIYCCQAHDTVHSIQKVTTLEKDVNADQAMGFLLKHKSPEPELVLQFGLPGLSLGYSPLKLRFSTIVNVPTHRSITMGTFLNAIQTYKSCKQNFGR
;
A
#
# COMPACT_ATOMS: atom_id res chain seq x y z
N MET A 1 6.05 64.98 -30.86
CA MET A 1 6.50 63.92 -29.92
C MET A 1 5.52 62.76 -29.73
N SER A 2 4.29 62.81 -30.27
CA SER A 2 3.26 61.76 -30.09
C SER A 2 3.52 60.45 -30.86
N LYS A 3 4.06 60.52 -32.09
CA LYS A 3 4.28 59.33 -32.93
C LYS A 3 5.36 58.38 -32.40
N LEU A 4 6.42 58.92 -31.79
CA LEU A 4 7.50 58.10 -31.22
C LEU A 4 7.02 57.30 -29.99
N CYS A 5 6.20 57.93 -29.14
CA CYS A 5 5.59 57.28 -27.98
C CYS A 5 4.65 56.13 -28.39
N GLN A 6 3.84 56.33 -29.43
CA GLN A 6 2.95 55.29 -29.96
C GLN A 6 3.73 54.08 -30.50
N ILE A 7 4.87 54.31 -31.17
CA ILE A 7 5.73 53.24 -31.69
C ILE A 7 6.33 52.43 -30.54
N ILE A 8 6.87 53.11 -29.51
CA ILE A 8 7.46 52.44 -28.34
C ILE A 8 6.40 51.61 -27.60
N HIS A 9 5.18 52.15 -27.42
CA HIS A 9 4.08 51.44 -26.78
C HIS A 9 3.70 50.16 -27.55
N ASN A 10 3.60 50.23 -28.88
CA ASN A 10 3.30 49.07 -29.71
C ASN A 10 4.41 48.00 -29.67
N ILE A 11 5.68 48.42 -29.62
CA ILE A 11 6.82 47.49 -29.47
C ILE A 11 6.77 46.79 -28.11
N LEU A 12 6.50 47.54 -27.02
CA LEU A 12 6.38 46.97 -25.68
C LEU A 12 5.23 45.96 -25.58
N ILE A 13 4.07 46.27 -26.17
CA ILE A 13 2.94 45.32 -26.25
C ILE A 13 3.33 44.07 -27.04
N SER A 14 4.02 44.23 -28.18
CA SER A 14 4.47 43.09 -28.99
C SER A 14 5.43 42.18 -28.23
N ILE A 15 6.40 42.74 -27.50
CA ILE A 15 7.34 41.99 -26.65
C ILE A 15 6.58 41.25 -25.53
N PHE A 16 5.63 41.91 -24.87
CA PHE A 16 4.83 41.29 -23.81
C PHE A 16 3.98 40.12 -24.33
N LEU A 17 3.34 40.30 -25.49
CA LEU A 17 2.57 39.23 -26.14
C LEU A 17 3.46 38.07 -26.57
N LEU A 18 4.68 38.35 -27.03
CA LEU A 18 5.65 37.33 -27.40
C LEU A 18 6.11 36.53 -26.17
N GLN A 19 6.46 37.20 -25.07
CA GLN A 19 6.84 36.56 -23.81
C GLN A 19 5.71 35.70 -23.24
N HIS A 20 4.47 36.19 -23.28
CA HIS A 20 3.30 35.42 -22.84
C HIS A 20 3.10 34.17 -23.70
N ARG A 21 3.23 34.26 -25.03
CA ARG A 21 3.13 33.11 -25.93
C ARG A 21 4.20 32.05 -25.65
N PHE A 22 5.44 32.47 -25.38
CA PHE A 22 6.50 31.53 -24.99
C PHE A 22 6.20 30.82 -23.66
N SER A 23 5.73 31.54 -22.64
CA SER A 23 5.36 30.94 -21.36
C SER A 23 4.25 29.89 -21.49
N CYS A 24 3.17 30.22 -22.23
CA CYS A 24 2.09 29.27 -22.49
C CYS A 24 2.56 28.01 -23.24
N PHE A 25 3.48 28.17 -24.18
CA PHE A 25 4.06 27.05 -24.93
C PHE A 25 4.83 26.09 -24.00
N PHE A 26 5.65 26.60 -23.08
CA PHE A 26 6.37 25.76 -22.12
C PHE A 26 5.44 25.03 -21.14
N ILE A 27 4.37 25.68 -20.68
CA ILE A 27 3.36 25.06 -19.82
C ILE A 27 2.64 23.94 -20.58
N SER A 28 2.26 24.17 -21.83
CA SER A 28 1.63 23.16 -22.68
C SER A 28 2.54 21.95 -22.89
N ILE A 29 3.83 22.15 -23.19
CA ILE A 29 4.79 21.05 -23.31
C ILE A 29 4.86 20.23 -22.03
N LYS A 30 5.00 20.88 -20.85
CA LYS A 30 5.05 20.16 -19.57
C LYS A 30 3.79 19.33 -19.34
N PHE A 31 2.62 19.88 -19.66
CA PHE A 31 1.36 19.17 -19.53
C PHE A 31 1.27 17.97 -20.48
N THR A 32 1.69 18.13 -21.74
CA THR A 32 1.68 17.04 -22.72
C THR A 32 2.70 15.95 -22.35
N VAL A 33 3.90 16.30 -21.91
CA VAL A 33 4.91 15.35 -21.44
C VAL A 33 4.43 14.60 -20.20
N TYR A 34 3.83 15.31 -19.23
CA TYR A 34 3.21 14.69 -18.06
C TYR A 34 2.10 13.72 -18.45
N HIS A 35 1.25 14.10 -19.41
CA HIS A 35 0.16 13.25 -19.88
C HIS A 35 0.68 12.03 -20.66
N ILE A 36 1.72 12.17 -21.48
CA ILE A 36 2.37 11.05 -22.17
C ILE A 36 3.02 10.11 -21.16
N TYR A 37 3.74 10.66 -20.17
CA TYR A 37 4.36 9.87 -19.10
C TYR A 37 3.31 9.11 -18.29
N ARG A 38 2.18 9.76 -17.96
CA ARG A 38 1.05 9.12 -17.28
C ARG A 38 0.44 7.99 -18.11
N LEU A 39 0.21 8.21 -19.39
CA LEU A 39 -0.32 7.18 -20.30
C LEU A 39 0.66 6.02 -20.46
N PHE A 40 1.96 6.30 -20.53
CA PHE A 40 3.01 5.30 -20.59
C PHE A 40 3.08 4.45 -19.32
N LEU A 41 3.03 5.08 -18.14
CA LEU A 41 2.94 4.38 -16.86
C LEU A 41 1.66 3.54 -16.76
N ALA A 42 0.53 4.05 -17.26
CA ALA A 42 -0.73 3.30 -17.29
C ALA A 42 -0.68 2.10 -18.25
N SER A 43 -0.05 2.24 -19.42
CA SER A 43 0.15 1.14 -20.38
C SER A 43 1.04 0.05 -19.80
N ILE A 44 2.16 0.45 -19.20
CA ILE A 44 3.05 -0.43 -18.43
C ILE A 44 2.23 -1.19 -17.38
N SER A 45 1.51 -0.50 -16.50
CA SER A 45 0.65 -1.11 -15.48
C SER A 45 -0.39 -2.09 -16.07
N SER A 46 -0.97 -1.77 -17.23
CA SER A 46 -1.94 -2.62 -17.93
C SER A 46 -1.31 -3.90 -18.51
N ASP A 47 -0.11 -3.82 -19.05
CA ASP A 47 0.56 -4.94 -19.73
C ASP A 47 1.14 -5.97 -18.74
N TYR A 48 1.67 -5.53 -17.58
CA TYR A 48 2.15 -6.46 -16.54
C TYR A 48 1.00 -7.23 -15.86
N THR A 49 -0.18 -6.61 -15.73
CA THR A 49 -1.33 -7.22 -15.04
C THR A 49 -2.09 -8.22 -15.91
N THR A 50 -2.12 -8.05 -17.23
CA THR A 50 -3.03 -8.81 -18.11
C THR A 50 -2.40 -10.06 -18.73
N LEU A 51 -1.13 -10.01 -19.16
CA LEU A 51 -0.54 -11.11 -19.95
C LEU A 51 0.12 -12.22 -19.11
N SER A 52 0.81 -11.87 -18.02
CA SER A 52 1.42 -12.85 -17.10
C SER A 52 0.42 -13.36 -16.05
N GLY A 53 -0.56 -12.53 -15.69
CA GLY A 53 -1.54 -12.81 -14.64
C GLY A 53 -2.62 -13.82 -15.06
N SER A 54 -3.26 -13.67 -16.22
CA SER A 54 -4.52 -14.37 -16.55
C SER A 54 -4.41 -15.92 -16.59
N LYS A 55 -3.40 -16.47 -17.27
CA LYS A 55 -3.17 -17.94 -17.27
C LYS A 55 -2.75 -18.47 -15.89
N ARG A 56 -1.96 -17.70 -15.13
CA ARG A 56 -1.48 -18.08 -13.79
C ARG A 56 -2.57 -17.98 -12.72
N LEU A 57 -3.49 -17.01 -12.85
CA LEU A 57 -4.71 -16.83 -12.05
C LEU A 57 -5.68 -18.03 -12.15
N GLY A 58 -5.78 -18.64 -13.32
CA GLY A 58 -6.58 -19.86 -13.51
C GLY A 58 -6.02 -21.06 -12.74
N ILE A 59 -4.70 -21.21 -12.67
CA ILE A 59 -4.00 -22.25 -11.89
C ILE A 59 -4.12 -21.95 -10.40
N LEU A 60 -3.88 -20.69 -10.00
CA LEU A 60 -4.03 -20.21 -8.63
C LEU A 60 -5.43 -20.54 -8.07
N ASN A 61 -6.47 -20.16 -8.81
CA ASN A 61 -7.84 -20.45 -8.42
C ASN A 61 -8.14 -21.95 -8.35
N LYS A 62 -7.50 -22.78 -9.18
CA LYS A 62 -7.69 -24.24 -9.17
C LYS A 62 -7.04 -24.90 -7.95
N GLU A 63 -5.84 -24.48 -7.56
CA GLU A 63 -5.16 -25.00 -6.36
C GLU A 63 -5.80 -24.49 -5.06
N LEU A 64 -6.40 -23.30 -5.09
CA LEU A 64 -6.94 -22.65 -3.89
C LEU A 64 -8.44 -22.91 -3.68
N LYS A 65 -9.24 -23.18 -4.74
CA LYS A 65 -10.68 -23.54 -4.66
C LYS A 65 -10.97 -24.82 -3.88
N VAL A 66 -9.96 -25.66 -3.64
CA VAL A 66 -10.12 -26.93 -2.91
C VAL A 66 -10.27 -26.71 -1.40
N CYS A 67 -10.06 -25.48 -0.89
CA CYS A 67 -9.94 -25.25 0.55
C CYS A 67 -11.09 -24.40 1.13
N LYS A 68 -11.53 -24.75 2.35
CA LYS A 68 -12.65 -24.10 3.06
C LYS A 68 -12.29 -22.80 3.80
N LYS A 69 -11.00 -22.47 3.95
CA LYS A 69 -10.51 -21.36 4.78
C LYS A 69 -9.68 -20.38 3.93
N THR A 70 -10.09 -19.12 3.91
CA THR A 70 -9.38 -18.00 3.26
C THR A 70 -9.39 -16.81 4.21
N PRO A 71 -8.25 -16.17 4.49
CA PRO A 71 -8.20 -15.06 5.42
C PRO A 71 -8.93 -13.85 4.83
N VAL A 72 -9.76 -13.18 5.62
CA VAL A 72 -10.44 -11.95 5.18
C VAL A 72 -9.47 -10.77 5.16
N HIS A 73 -8.57 -10.72 6.16
CA HIS A 73 -7.53 -9.71 6.30
C HIS A 73 -6.14 -10.35 6.44
N VAL A 74 -5.18 -9.87 5.65
CA VAL A 74 -3.77 -10.26 5.73
C VAL A 74 -2.90 -9.08 6.16
N GLY A 75 -2.08 -9.28 7.19
CA GLY A 75 -1.02 -8.35 7.57
C GLY A 75 0.30 -8.72 6.88
N LEU A 76 1.03 -7.73 6.39
CA LEU A 76 2.37 -7.85 5.84
C LEU A 76 3.31 -7.10 6.78
N ILE A 77 4.22 -7.81 7.44
CA ILE A 77 5.25 -7.21 8.30
C ILE A 77 6.57 -7.36 7.55
N ILE A 78 7.21 -6.25 7.21
CA ILE A 78 8.48 -6.25 6.47
C ILE A 78 9.60 -5.86 7.42
N CYS A 79 10.34 -6.86 7.89
CA CYS A 79 11.50 -6.74 8.77
C CYS A 79 12.80 -6.80 7.96
N GLU A 80 12.92 -5.94 6.96
CA GLU A 80 14.10 -5.84 6.09
C GLU A 80 14.55 -4.39 5.96
N ASP A 81 15.82 -4.19 5.63
CA ASP A 81 16.46 -2.87 5.57
C ASP A 81 15.87 -1.95 4.49
N SER A 82 15.22 -2.51 3.47
CA SER A 82 14.54 -1.75 2.44
C SER A 82 13.39 -2.53 1.81
N ILE A 83 12.43 -1.82 1.23
CA ILE A 83 11.21 -2.39 0.63
C ILE A 83 11.27 -2.31 -0.90
N SER A 84 11.04 -3.44 -1.55
CA SER A 84 10.79 -3.54 -2.98
C SER A 84 9.30 -3.37 -3.27
N PHE A 85 8.91 -2.19 -3.75
CA PHE A 85 7.52 -1.92 -4.15
C PHE A 85 7.03 -2.83 -5.28
N TYR A 86 7.93 -3.22 -6.17
CA TYR A 86 7.63 -4.16 -7.25
C TYR A 86 7.16 -5.51 -6.70
N ASP A 87 7.91 -6.08 -5.76
CA ASP A 87 7.56 -7.36 -5.17
C ASP A 87 6.34 -7.27 -4.25
N LEU A 88 6.21 -6.17 -3.51
CA LEU A 88 5.03 -5.90 -2.70
C LEU A 88 3.75 -5.82 -3.56
N ASN A 89 3.82 -5.17 -4.72
CA ASN A 89 2.70 -5.13 -5.67
C ASN A 89 2.34 -6.51 -6.20
N ASN A 90 3.32 -7.38 -6.46
CA ASN A 90 3.07 -8.76 -6.86
C ASN A 90 2.33 -9.54 -5.75
N ILE A 91 2.76 -9.39 -4.49
CA ILE A 91 2.10 -10.00 -3.34
C ILE A 91 0.65 -9.51 -3.22
N ILE A 92 0.44 -8.18 -3.26
CA ILE A 92 -0.90 -7.57 -3.19
C ILE A 92 -1.80 -8.07 -4.34
N PHE A 93 -1.25 -8.17 -5.55
CA PHE A 93 -1.96 -8.71 -6.70
C PHE A 93 -2.39 -10.16 -6.47
N TRP A 94 -1.54 -11.00 -5.90
CA TRP A 94 -1.89 -12.39 -5.57
C TRP A 94 -2.91 -12.49 -4.43
N LEU A 95 -2.86 -11.59 -3.45
CA LEU A 95 -3.88 -11.50 -2.39
C LEU A 95 -5.24 -11.07 -2.97
N LYS A 96 -5.26 -10.11 -3.89
CA LYS A 96 -6.49 -9.70 -4.62
C LYS A 96 -7.04 -10.85 -5.45
N ALA A 97 -6.16 -11.57 -6.15
CA ALA A 97 -6.50 -12.76 -6.93
C ALA A 97 -7.14 -13.88 -6.09
N LEU A 98 -6.75 -13.97 -4.81
CA LEU A 98 -7.31 -14.89 -3.82
C LEU A 98 -8.69 -14.47 -3.27
N GLY A 99 -9.18 -13.27 -3.62
CA GLY A 99 -10.41 -12.72 -3.06
C GLY A 99 -10.26 -12.18 -1.64
N ILE A 100 -9.04 -11.85 -1.22
CA ILE A 100 -8.77 -11.24 0.09
C ILE A 100 -9.23 -9.79 0.04
N GLN A 101 -9.93 -9.34 1.09
CA GLN A 101 -10.62 -8.05 1.10
C GLN A 101 -9.80 -6.95 1.75
N PHE A 102 -8.93 -7.29 2.69
CA PHE A 102 -8.13 -6.31 3.43
C PHE A 102 -6.66 -6.73 3.47
N VAL A 103 -5.76 -5.76 3.35
CA VAL A 103 -4.32 -5.94 3.53
C VAL A 103 -3.79 -4.81 4.42
N SER A 104 -3.04 -5.13 5.46
CA SER A 104 -2.28 -4.13 6.22
C SER A 104 -0.80 -4.30 5.97
N VAL A 105 -0.05 -3.23 5.76
CA VAL A 105 1.40 -3.24 5.55
C VAL A 105 2.06 -2.49 6.70
N HIS A 106 3.01 -3.15 7.34
CA HIS A 106 3.80 -2.60 8.44
C HIS A 106 5.28 -2.68 8.11
N ALA A 107 5.92 -1.51 8.18
CA ALA A 107 7.30 -1.29 7.81
C ALA A 107 7.95 -0.34 8.84
N PRO A 108 8.71 -0.87 9.80
CA PRO A 108 9.13 -0.14 11.00
C PRO A 108 10.50 0.53 10.87
N LEU A 109 11.37 0.08 9.96
CA LEU A 109 12.67 0.70 9.67
C LEU A 109 12.56 1.92 8.73
N MET A 110 11.36 2.43 8.48
CA MET A 110 11.14 3.54 7.57
C MET A 110 11.03 4.85 8.34
N GLU A 111 12.13 5.61 8.41
CA GLU A 111 12.09 7.01 8.85
C GLU A 111 11.47 7.96 7.78
N GLU A 112 11.37 7.52 6.51
CA GLU A 112 10.96 8.38 5.39
C GLU A 112 9.84 7.79 4.49
N TRP A 113 8.76 7.23 5.06
CA TRP A 113 7.49 7.22 4.32
C TRP A 113 6.82 8.61 4.44
N GLN A 114 7.42 9.62 3.78
CA GLN A 114 6.78 10.93 3.53
C GLN A 114 6.08 11.01 2.16
N GLY A 115 6.12 9.92 1.40
CA GLY A 115 5.06 9.68 0.43
C GLY A 115 3.85 9.19 1.19
N GLU A 116 2.77 9.97 1.20
CA GLU A 116 1.49 9.34 0.88
C GLU A 116 1.79 8.50 -0.37
N VAL A 117 1.99 7.19 -0.20
CA VAL A 117 1.68 6.31 -1.32
C VAL A 117 0.18 6.47 -1.43
N GLN A 118 -0.21 7.46 -2.24
CA GLN A 118 -1.44 7.44 -2.99
C GLN A 118 -1.33 6.17 -3.84
N ILE A 119 -1.57 5.01 -3.20
CA ILE A 119 -2.28 3.96 -3.88
C ILE A 119 -3.63 4.62 -4.07
N GLU A 120 -3.76 5.35 -5.19
CA GLU A 120 -5.02 5.93 -5.63
C GLU A 120 -6.10 4.92 -5.29
N GLU A 121 -7.15 5.38 -4.60
CA GLU A 121 -8.41 4.67 -4.52
C GLU A 121 -8.89 4.44 -5.97
N THR A 122 -8.32 3.43 -6.64
CA THR A 122 -8.60 3.15 -8.03
C THR A 122 -9.83 2.28 -8.02
N CYS A 123 -10.97 2.97 -7.92
CA CYS A 123 -12.33 2.47 -8.01
C CYS A 123 -12.50 1.36 -9.07
N SER A 124 -12.80 0.14 -8.62
CA SER A 124 -13.40 -0.92 -9.42
C SER A 124 -13.99 -2.03 -8.52
N ARG A 125 -15.30 -1.90 -8.18
CA ARG A 125 -16.32 -2.89 -7.69
C ARG A 125 -15.98 -4.07 -6.75
N ASN A 126 -14.72 -4.51 -6.59
CA ASN A 126 -14.18 -5.57 -5.72
C ASN A 126 -12.78 -5.16 -5.22
N ASP A 127 -12.63 -3.96 -4.65
CA ASP A 127 -11.32 -3.44 -4.27
C ASP A 127 -10.83 -3.98 -2.92
N ILE A 128 -9.59 -4.46 -2.93
CA ILE A 128 -8.83 -4.82 -1.74
C ILE A 128 -8.47 -3.53 -1.00
N LYS A 129 -8.84 -3.42 0.27
CA LYS A 129 -8.54 -2.24 1.10
C LYS A 129 -7.15 -2.39 1.71
N ILE A 130 -6.27 -1.44 1.42
CA ILE A 130 -4.88 -1.46 1.90
C ILE A 130 -4.72 -0.44 3.02
N TYR A 131 -4.16 -0.87 4.16
CA TYR A 131 -3.84 -0.03 5.30
C TYR A 131 -2.32 0.04 5.47
N CYS A 132 -1.75 1.24 5.56
CA CYS A 132 -0.36 1.41 5.97
C CYS A 132 -0.33 1.72 7.46
N CYS A 133 0.45 0.98 8.24
CA CYS A 133 0.61 1.20 9.67
C CYS A 133 2.04 1.60 9.96
N GLN A 134 2.26 2.87 10.35
CA GLN A 134 3.56 3.33 10.83
C GLN A 134 3.73 2.98 12.31
N ALA A 135 4.96 2.70 12.73
CA ALA A 135 5.29 2.44 14.14
C ALA A 135 5.04 3.67 15.04
N HIS A 136 5.17 4.89 14.48
CA HIS A 136 4.96 6.14 15.22
C HIS A 136 3.49 6.33 15.67
N ASP A 137 2.53 5.90 14.86
CA ASP A 137 1.09 6.02 15.16
C ASP A 137 0.69 5.22 16.41
N THR A 138 1.35 4.09 16.64
CA THR A 138 1.09 3.21 17.79
C THR A 138 1.68 3.78 19.07
N VAL A 139 2.89 4.35 19.02
CA VAL A 139 3.55 4.95 20.19
C VAL A 139 2.81 6.21 20.66
N HIS A 140 2.37 7.07 19.74
CA HIS A 140 1.65 8.31 20.08
C HIS A 140 0.25 8.03 20.65
N SER A 141 -0.42 6.97 20.19
CA SER A 141 -1.72 6.54 20.75
C SER A 141 -1.58 5.85 22.10
N ILE A 142 -0.51 5.09 22.32
CA ILE A 142 -0.16 4.54 23.64
C ILE A 142 0.10 5.67 24.64
N GLN A 143 0.94 6.66 24.30
CA GLN A 143 1.23 7.80 25.19
C GLN A 143 -0.04 8.57 25.61
N LYS A 144 -1.01 8.74 24.70
CA LYS A 144 -2.31 9.37 25.01
C LYS A 144 -3.15 8.56 25.99
N VAL A 145 -3.11 7.23 25.90
CA VAL A 145 -3.79 6.34 26.85
C VAL A 145 -3.07 6.32 28.20
N THR A 146 -1.73 6.39 28.22
CA THR A 146 -0.95 6.43 29.48
C THR A 146 -1.14 7.74 30.25
N THR A 147 -1.43 8.86 29.58
CA THR A 147 -1.75 10.14 30.24
C THR A 147 -3.14 10.20 30.88
N LEU A 148 -4.00 9.20 30.65
CA LEU A 148 -5.31 9.08 31.29
C LEU A 148 -5.19 8.16 32.51
N GLU A 149 -4.61 8.67 33.59
CA GLU A 149 -4.67 8.06 34.92
C GLU A 149 -6.12 8.09 35.44
N LYS A 150 -6.92 7.08 35.09
CA LYS A 150 -8.12 6.60 35.82
C LYS A 150 -8.73 5.42 35.06
N ASP A 151 -8.67 4.24 35.65
CA ASP A 151 -9.47 3.03 35.37
C ASP A 151 -10.07 2.93 33.95
N VAL A 152 -9.23 2.72 32.95
CA VAL A 152 -9.69 2.43 31.59
C VAL A 152 -9.94 0.93 31.49
N ASN A 153 -11.20 0.53 31.26
CA ASN A 153 -11.56 -0.85 30.95
C ASN A 153 -10.77 -1.33 29.72
N ALA A 154 -10.29 -2.58 29.71
CA ALA A 154 -9.54 -3.18 28.60
C ALA A 154 -10.24 -2.94 27.25
N ASP A 155 -11.57 -3.04 27.20
CA ASP A 155 -12.35 -2.80 25.98
C ASP A 155 -12.34 -1.32 25.53
N GLN A 156 -12.31 -0.38 26.48
CA GLN A 156 -12.23 1.05 26.18
C GLN A 156 -10.81 1.44 25.74
N ALA A 157 -9.78 0.93 26.41
CA ALA A 157 -8.38 1.12 26.03
C ALA A 157 -8.11 0.52 24.64
N MET A 158 -8.66 -0.68 24.38
CA MET A 158 -8.66 -1.29 23.06
C MET A 158 -9.37 -0.41 22.04
N GLY A 159 -10.54 0.14 22.33
CA GLY A 159 -11.24 1.07 21.43
C GLY A 159 -10.42 2.31 21.04
N PHE A 160 -9.62 2.86 21.96
CA PHE A 160 -8.73 4.00 21.67
C PHE A 160 -7.47 3.62 20.89
N LEU A 161 -6.86 2.47 21.19
CA LEU A 161 -5.67 1.96 20.49
C LEU A 161 -6.01 1.38 19.10
N LEU A 162 -7.22 0.84 18.93
CA LEU A 162 -7.76 0.30 17.68
C LEU A 162 -8.45 1.35 16.81
N LYS A 163 -8.43 2.63 17.22
CA LYS A 163 -9.05 3.74 16.46
C LYS A 163 -8.45 3.94 15.06
N HIS A 164 -7.31 3.29 14.76
CA HIS A 164 -6.82 3.08 13.40
C HIS A 164 -7.62 1.98 12.68
N LYS A 165 -8.39 2.42 11.67
CA LYS A 165 -9.45 1.79 10.85
C LYS A 165 -9.22 0.37 10.24
N SER A 166 -8.17 -0.36 10.58
CA SER A 166 -7.89 -1.69 10.01
C SER A 166 -8.49 -2.81 10.87
N PRO A 167 -9.15 -3.83 10.29
CA PRO A 167 -9.56 -5.03 11.03
C PRO A 167 -8.33 -5.78 11.59
N GLU A 168 -8.54 -6.76 12.47
CA GLU A 168 -7.47 -7.65 12.94
C GLU A 168 -7.08 -8.62 11.81
N PRO A 169 -5.78 -8.82 11.51
CA PRO A 169 -5.37 -9.77 10.48
C PRO A 169 -5.54 -11.21 10.97
N GLU A 170 -6.08 -12.08 10.14
CA GLU A 170 -6.16 -13.52 10.44
C GLU A 170 -4.85 -14.24 10.11
N LEU A 171 -4.16 -13.74 9.09
CA LEU A 171 -2.87 -14.20 8.62
C LEU A 171 -1.91 -13.02 8.60
N VAL A 172 -0.70 -13.24 9.11
CA VAL A 172 0.40 -12.30 9.01
C VAL A 172 1.54 -12.96 8.26
N LEU A 173 1.92 -12.38 7.13
CA LEU A 173 3.14 -12.72 6.42
C LEU A 173 4.27 -11.84 6.93
N GLN A 174 5.21 -12.45 7.64
CA GLN A 174 6.37 -11.79 8.18
C GLN A 174 7.57 -12.04 7.27
N PHE A 175 8.17 -10.97 6.75
CA PHE A 175 9.34 -11.02 5.88
C PHE A 175 10.60 -10.62 6.64
N GLY A 176 11.71 -11.31 6.38
CA GLY A 176 12.99 -11.02 7.03
C GLY A 176 13.16 -11.78 8.35
N LEU A 177 13.64 -11.09 9.39
CA LEU A 177 14.03 -11.73 10.64
C LEU A 177 12.81 -12.34 11.39
N PRO A 178 12.77 -13.66 11.62
CA PRO A 178 11.63 -14.31 12.28
C PRO A 178 11.54 -13.94 13.76
N GLY A 179 10.31 -13.81 14.26
CA GLY A 179 10.04 -13.57 15.69
C GLY A 179 10.11 -12.11 16.12
N LEU A 180 10.52 -11.20 15.23
CA LEU A 180 10.54 -9.77 15.51
C LEU A 180 9.31 -9.09 14.89
N SER A 181 8.29 -8.77 15.70
CA SER A 181 7.10 -8.05 15.23
C SER A 181 7.33 -6.55 15.01
N LEU A 182 8.52 -6.04 15.35
CA LEU A 182 9.03 -4.68 15.12
C LEU A 182 8.01 -3.55 15.42
N GLY A 183 7.24 -3.66 16.50
CA GLY A 183 6.29 -2.62 16.92
C GLY A 183 4.86 -2.79 16.37
N TYR A 184 4.58 -3.86 15.61
CA TYR A 184 3.21 -4.23 15.29
C TYR A 184 2.42 -4.51 16.58
N SER A 185 1.23 -3.92 16.71
CA SER A 185 0.43 -3.99 17.93
C SER A 185 0.17 -5.45 18.36
N PRO A 186 0.66 -5.89 19.55
CA PRO A 186 0.45 -7.25 20.03
C PRO A 186 -1.03 -7.60 20.19
N LEU A 187 -1.88 -6.61 20.49
CA LEU A 187 -3.33 -6.79 20.61
C LEU A 187 -3.96 -7.21 19.28
N LYS A 188 -3.48 -6.67 18.15
CA LYS A 188 -3.95 -7.05 16.81
C LYS A 188 -3.42 -8.42 16.35
N LEU A 189 -2.36 -8.94 16.97
CA LEU A 189 -1.76 -10.25 16.64
C LEU A 189 -2.33 -11.42 17.45
N ARG A 190 -3.19 -11.14 18.44
CA ARG A 190 -3.66 -12.12 19.44
C ARG A 190 -4.22 -13.41 18.83
N PHE A 191 -4.89 -13.30 17.70
CA PHE A 191 -5.48 -14.43 16.98
C PHE A 191 -4.96 -14.56 15.55
N SER A 192 -3.84 -13.91 15.23
CA SER A 192 -3.26 -13.98 13.89
C SER A 192 -2.34 -15.20 13.78
N THR A 193 -2.45 -15.93 12.67
CA THR A 193 -1.45 -16.92 12.32
C THR A 193 -0.27 -16.22 11.67
N ILE A 194 0.91 -16.30 12.27
CA ILE A 194 2.13 -15.70 11.73
C ILE A 194 2.86 -16.75 10.90
N VAL A 195 3.10 -16.44 9.63
CA VAL A 195 3.88 -17.26 8.71
C VAL A 195 5.11 -16.46 8.30
N ASN A 196 6.28 -16.99 8.66
CA ASN A 196 7.56 -16.38 8.31
C ASN A 196 7.96 -16.76 6.89
N VAL A 197 8.29 -15.76 6.09
CA VAL A 197 8.86 -15.87 4.75
C VAL A 197 10.23 -15.21 4.79
N PRO A 198 11.31 -15.85 4.28
CA PRO A 198 12.67 -15.33 4.46
C PRO A 198 12.88 -13.93 3.91
N THR A 199 12.28 -13.61 2.76
CA THR A 199 12.33 -12.27 2.18
C THR A 199 11.10 -11.98 1.32
N HIS A 200 10.73 -10.71 1.24
CA HIS A 200 9.73 -10.23 0.28
C HIS A 200 10.30 -10.09 -1.14
N ARG A 201 11.62 -10.02 -1.31
CA ARG A 201 12.27 -9.73 -2.59
C ARG A 201 12.25 -10.93 -3.53
N SER A 202 11.94 -10.68 -4.79
CA SER A 202 11.88 -11.72 -5.83
C SER A 202 11.06 -12.94 -5.38
N ILE A 203 10.03 -12.72 -4.58
CA ILE A 203 9.19 -13.79 -4.06
C ILE A 203 8.55 -14.51 -5.24
N THR A 204 8.56 -15.84 -5.19
CA THR A 204 7.89 -16.64 -6.22
C THR A 204 6.46 -16.95 -5.79
N MET A 205 5.58 -17.16 -6.77
CA MET A 205 4.22 -17.59 -6.51
C MET A 205 4.18 -18.90 -5.69
N GLY A 206 5.11 -19.83 -5.93
CA GLY A 206 5.18 -21.09 -5.16
C GLY A 206 5.47 -20.86 -3.69
N THR A 207 6.41 -19.96 -3.36
CA THR A 207 6.71 -19.57 -1.98
C THR A 207 5.49 -18.92 -1.31
N PHE A 208 4.81 -18.02 -2.02
CA PHE A 208 3.59 -17.39 -1.53
C PHE A 208 2.47 -18.42 -1.27
N LEU A 209 2.24 -19.34 -2.21
CA LEU A 209 1.24 -20.40 -2.08
C LEU A 209 1.53 -21.32 -0.90
N ASN A 210 2.78 -21.69 -0.68
CA ASN A 210 3.19 -22.46 0.49
C ASN A 210 2.84 -21.73 1.78
N ALA A 211 3.07 -20.42 1.87
CA ALA A 211 2.71 -19.63 3.04
C ALA A 211 1.19 -19.60 3.29
N ILE A 212 0.38 -19.45 2.23
CA ILE A 212 -1.08 -19.54 2.31
C ILE A 212 -1.53 -20.95 2.73
N GLN A 213 -0.87 -21.99 2.22
CA GLN A 213 -1.17 -23.38 2.58
C GLN A 213 -0.81 -23.69 4.04
N THR A 214 0.28 -23.13 4.56
CA THR A 214 0.61 -23.19 5.99
C THR A 214 -0.52 -22.62 6.83
N TYR A 215 -1.00 -21.41 6.53
CA TYR A 215 -2.16 -20.82 7.22
C TYR A 215 -3.41 -21.72 7.15
N LYS A 216 -3.68 -22.31 5.98
CA LYS A 216 -4.83 -23.21 5.79
C LYS A 216 -4.73 -24.47 6.66
N SER A 217 -3.53 -24.97 6.90
CA SER A 217 -3.29 -26.11 7.79
C SER A 217 -3.40 -25.76 9.28
N CYS A 218 -3.30 -24.48 9.65
CA CYS A 218 -3.40 -24.03 11.03
C CYS A 218 -4.84 -24.11 11.56
N LYS A 219 -5.03 -24.94 12.58
CA LYS A 219 -6.28 -25.05 13.36
C LYS A 219 -6.23 -24.11 14.56
N GLN A 220 -7.10 -23.11 14.60
CA GLN A 220 -7.24 -22.22 15.73
C GLN A 220 -8.25 -22.80 16.70
N ASN A 221 -7.78 -23.23 17.87
CA ASN A 221 -8.63 -23.89 18.85
C ASN A 221 -9.27 -22.92 19.86
N PHE A 222 -8.86 -21.63 19.90
CA PHE A 222 -9.43 -20.61 20.80
C PHE A 222 -9.66 -21.09 22.25
N GLY A 223 -8.80 -21.99 22.76
CA GLY A 223 -8.92 -22.57 24.10
C GLY A 223 -9.95 -23.71 24.27
N ARG A 224 -10.42 -24.33 23.19
CA ARG A 224 -11.28 -25.52 23.18
C ARG A 224 -10.53 -26.79 22.79
#